data_AF-A0A830EP11-F1
#
_entry.id   AF-A0A830EP11-F1
#
_cell.length_a   1.000
_cell.length_b   1.000
_cell.length_c   1.000
_cell.angle_alpha   90.00
_cell.angle_beta   90.00
_cell.angle_gamma   90.00
#
_symmetry.space_group_name_H-M   'P 1'
#
loop_
_entity.id
_entity.type
_entity.pdbx_description
1 polymer ?
#
loop_
_entity_poly.entity_id
_entity_poly.type
_entity_poly.pdbx_seq_one_letter_code
_entity_poly.pdbx_strand_id
1 'polypeptide(L)'
;MSELTDALTAAFADETDDEIAQAAAENIADFAEEYDEDLTSDRVTDLLAAAPYDGFQRRFNWIVGELAAENEDCTDSRAFRIDGFGELAADPDIGT
;
A
#
# COMPACT_ATOMS: atom_id res chain seq x y z
N MET A 1 -8.72 -8.74 11.51
CA MET A 1 -7.40 -8.09 11.47
C MET A 1 -6.38 -9.22 11.52
N SER A 2 -5.55 -9.33 10.48
CA SER A 2 -4.53 -10.37 10.38
C SER A 2 -3.28 -9.98 11.16
N GLU A 3 -2.41 -10.94 11.47
CA GLU A 3 -1.11 -10.65 12.10
C GLU A 3 -0.27 -9.68 11.26
N LEU A 4 -0.41 -9.74 9.93
CA LEU A 4 0.22 -8.80 8.99
C LEU A 4 -0.33 -7.37 9.16
N THR A 5 -1.65 -7.20 9.21
CA THR A 5 -2.28 -5.87 9.41
C THR A 5 -1.83 -5.25 10.74
N ASP A 6 -1.83 -6.02 11.84
CA ASP A 6 -1.44 -5.51 13.16
C ASP A 6 0.03 -5.06 13.18
N ALA A 7 0.93 -5.88 12.62
CA ALA A 7 2.36 -5.57 12.54
C ALA A 7 2.64 -4.32 11.69
N LEU A 8 1.99 -4.21 10.53
CA LEU A 8 2.15 -3.07 9.63
C LEU A 8 1.54 -1.79 10.19
N THR A 9 0.38 -1.86 10.84
CA THR A 9 -0.23 -0.70 11.50
C THR A 9 0.73 -0.12 12.53
N ALA A 10 1.32 -0.97 13.37
CA ALA A 10 2.30 -0.54 14.36
C ALA A 10 3.55 0.08 13.72
N ALA A 11 4.07 -0.51 12.63
CA ALA A 11 5.23 0.00 11.93
C ALA A 11 4.96 1.35 11.21
N PHE A 12 3.75 1.51 10.67
CA PHE A 12 3.38 2.72 9.92
C PHE A 12 2.97 3.89 10.83
N ALA A 13 2.51 3.63 12.05
CA ALA A 13 2.12 4.67 13.01
C ALA A 13 3.28 5.60 13.41
N ASP A 14 4.53 5.17 13.26
CA ASP A 14 5.72 6.02 13.47
C ASP A 14 5.95 7.01 12.31
N GLU A 15 5.36 6.74 11.13
CA GLU A 15 5.62 7.47 9.88
C GLU A 15 4.43 8.36 9.45
N THR A 16 3.23 8.10 9.98
CA THR A 16 1.99 8.80 9.62
C THR A 16 0.94 8.68 10.74
N ASP A 17 -0.21 9.34 10.59
CA ASP A 17 -1.30 9.26 11.57
C ASP A 17 -1.94 7.86 11.60
N ASP A 18 -2.43 7.43 12.77
CA ASP A 18 -2.98 6.10 13.02
C ASP A 18 -4.04 5.66 11.99
N GLU A 19 -4.91 6.58 11.55
CA GLU A 19 -5.95 6.29 10.54
C GLU A 19 -5.34 5.91 9.18
N ILE A 20 -4.30 6.63 8.76
CA ILE A 20 -3.59 6.36 7.50
C ILE A 20 -2.74 5.09 7.63
N ALA A 21 -2.10 4.90 8.79
CA ALA A 21 -1.32 3.70 9.08
C ALA A 21 -2.19 2.44 9.01
N GLN A 22 -3.37 2.47 9.63
CA GLN A 22 -4.32 1.36 9.60
C GLN A 22 -4.80 1.09 8.16
N ALA A 23 -5.25 2.12 7.43
CA ALA A 23 -5.71 1.95 6.05
C ALA A 23 -4.63 1.38 5.13
N ALA A 24 -3.39 1.85 5.28
CA ALA A 24 -2.24 1.33 4.53
C ALA A 24 -1.95 -0.14 4.84
N ALA A 25 -2.05 -0.55 6.11
CA ALA A 25 -1.85 -1.92 6.53
C ALA A 25 -2.96 -2.86 6.05
N GLU A 26 -4.21 -2.38 6.05
CA GLU A 26 -5.37 -3.11 5.51
C GLU A 26 -5.19 -3.33 3.99
N ASN A 27 -4.82 -2.29 3.25
CA ASN A 27 -4.56 -2.40 1.81
C ASN A 27 -3.45 -3.41 1.45
N ILE A 28 -2.38 -3.48 2.25
CA ILE A 28 -1.31 -4.48 2.03
C ILE A 28 -1.78 -5.89 2.34
N ALA A 29 -2.61 -6.06 3.39
CA ALA A 29 -3.20 -7.35 3.69
C ALA A 29 -4.13 -7.82 2.55
N ASP A 30 -4.96 -6.92 2.02
CA ASP A 30 -5.82 -7.22 0.86
C ASP A 30 -4.98 -7.60 -0.38
N PHE A 31 -3.87 -6.89 -0.63
CA PHE A 31 -2.94 -7.25 -1.71
C PHE A 31 -2.33 -8.65 -1.49
N ALA A 32 -1.89 -8.95 -0.27
CA ALA A 32 -1.32 -10.25 0.08
C ALA A 32 -2.33 -11.38 -0.13
N GLU A 33 -3.58 -11.20 0.30
CA GLU A 33 -4.63 -12.19 0.12
C GLU A 33 -4.95 -12.47 -1.35
N GLU A 34 -4.85 -11.46 -2.22
CA GLU A 34 -5.18 -11.62 -3.64
C GLU A 34 -4.00 -12.11 -4.48
N TYR A 35 -2.78 -11.66 -4.20
CA TYR A 35 -1.63 -11.85 -5.08
C TYR A 35 -0.44 -12.55 -4.42
N ASP A 36 -0.20 -12.37 -3.11
CA ASP A 36 1.02 -12.85 -2.45
C ASP A 36 0.77 -13.27 -1.00
N GLU A 37 0.27 -14.50 -0.81
CA GLU A 37 -0.08 -15.04 0.51
C GLU A 37 1.13 -15.19 1.45
N ASP A 38 2.35 -15.18 0.90
CA ASP A 38 3.61 -15.28 1.62
C ASP A 38 4.20 -13.90 1.99
N LEU A 39 3.51 -12.80 1.67
CA LEU A 39 3.99 -11.44 1.96
C LEU A 39 4.11 -11.20 3.48
N THR A 40 5.24 -10.63 3.89
CA THR A 40 5.57 -10.38 5.30
C THR A 40 5.70 -8.89 5.63
N SER A 41 5.49 -8.55 6.90
CA SER A 41 5.68 -7.17 7.40
C SER A 41 7.12 -6.69 7.22
N ASP A 42 8.10 -7.56 7.40
CA ASP A 42 9.52 -7.24 7.24
C ASP A 42 9.84 -6.84 5.80
N ARG A 43 9.31 -7.59 4.82
CA ARG A 43 9.48 -7.26 3.40
C ARG A 43 8.90 -5.88 3.05
N VAL A 44 7.70 -5.60 3.55
CA VAL A 44 7.00 -4.33 3.29
C VAL A 44 7.74 -3.15 3.93
N THR A 45 8.23 -3.31 5.16
CA THR A 45 8.99 -2.27 5.86
C THR A 45 10.37 -2.04 5.25
N ASP A 46 11.04 -3.08 4.77
CA ASP A 46 12.28 -2.97 4.00
C ASP A 46 12.07 -2.17 2.69
N LEU A 47 10.98 -2.46 1.96
CA LEU A 47 10.62 -1.69 0.77
C LEU A 47 10.31 -0.23 1.12
N LEU A 48 9.57 0.02 2.19
CA LEU A 48 9.24 1.38 2.63
C LEU A 48 10.50 2.19 2.97
N ALA A 49 11.50 1.56 3.61
CA ALA A 49 12.79 2.17 3.93
C ALA A 49 13.66 2.44 2.68
N ALA A 50 13.53 1.61 1.64
CA ALA A 50 14.23 1.76 0.37
C ALA A 50 13.57 2.78 -0.58
N ALA A 51 12.32 3.18 -0.32
CA ALA A 51 11.55 4.04 -1.20
C ALA A 51 12.24 5.42 -1.40
N PRO A 52 12.41 5.88 -2.66
CA PRO A 52 13.22 7.07 -2.98
C PRO A 52 12.47 8.40 -2.77
N TYR A 53 11.34 8.39 -2.08
CA TYR A 53 10.43 9.52 -1.94
C TYR A 53 10.35 10.00 -0.49
N ASP A 54 10.17 11.29 -0.32
CA ASP A 54 9.75 11.85 0.96
C ASP A 54 8.24 11.68 1.16
N GLY A 55 7.83 11.53 2.41
CA GLY A 55 6.43 11.42 2.82
C GLY A 55 5.89 9.99 2.73
N PHE A 56 5.14 9.58 3.74
CA PHE A 56 4.62 8.21 3.85
C PHE A 56 3.76 7.81 2.64
N GLN A 57 2.79 8.63 2.24
CA GLN A 57 1.88 8.32 1.13
C GLN A 57 2.58 8.03 -0.20
N ARG A 58 3.60 8.82 -0.55
CA ARG A 58 4.35 8.60 -1.80
C ARG A 58 5.19 7.35 -1.75
N ARG A 59 5.85 7.09 -0.61
CA ARG A 59 6.59 5.84 -0.39
C ARG A 59 5.65 4.64 -0.44
N PHE A 60 4.50 4.72 0.21
CA PHE A 60 3.48 3.67 0.21
C PHE A 60 2.98 3.35 -1.21
N ASN A 61 2.60 4.38 -1.98
CA ASN A 61 2.12 4.17 -3.35
C ASN A 61 3.21 3.62 -4.28
N TRP A 62 4.48 3.90 -3.99
CA TRP A 62 5.61 3.29 -4.68
C TRP A 62 5.80 1.81 -4.31
N ILE A 63 5.78 1.44 -3.02
CA ILE A 63 5.93 0.03 -2.61
C ILE A 63 4.81 -0.85 -3.20
N VAL A 64 3.56 -0.35 -3.27
CA VAL A 64 2.44 -1.06 -3.92
C VAL A 64 2.70 -1.26 -5.42
N GLY A 65 3.43 -0.34 -6.05
CA GLY A 65 3.90 -0.50 -7.43
C GLY A 65 4.97 -1.58 -7.56
N GLU A 66 5.94 -1.63 -6.64
CA GLU A 66 7.00 -2.65 -6.64
C GLU A 66 6.44 -4.05 -6.38
N LEU A 67 5.57 -4.21 -5.38
CA LEU A 67 4.90 -5.48 -5.08
C LEU A 67 4.10 -6.00 -6.28
N ALA A 68 3.37 -5.12 -6.95
CA ALA A 68 2.64 -5.47 -8.16
C ALA A 68 3.56 -5.81 -9.34
N ALA A 69 4.70 -5.14 -9.48
CA ALA A 69 5.68 -5.45 -10.53
C ALA A 69 6.35 -6.82 -10.32
N GLU A 70 6.43 -7.30 -9.07
CA GLU A 70 6.92 -8.63 -8.71
C GLU A 70 5.87 -9.74 -8.97
N ASN A 71 4.60 -9.37 -9.17
CA ASN A 71 3.50 -10.31 -9.35
C ASN A 71 2.82 -10.16 -10.73
N GLU A 72 3.11 -11.09 -11.64
CA GLU A 72 2.63 -11.02 -13.04
C GLU A 72 1.09 -11.02 -13.18
N ASP A 73 0.38 -11.51 -12.16
CA ASP A 73 -1.09 -11.54 -12.13
C ASP A 73 -1.70 -10.19 -11.69
N CYS A 74 -0.92 -9.31 -11.04
CA CYS A 74 -1.37 -8.00 -10.62
C CYS A 74 -1.33 -6.98 -11.76
N THR A 75 -2.46 -6.84 -12.47
CA THR A 75 -2.57 -5.90 -13.62
C THR A 75 -2.96 -4.48 -13.23
N ASP A 76 -3.55 -4.28 -12.05
CA ASP A 76 -3.95 -2.96 -11.54
C ASP A 76 -3.79 -2.86 -10.01
N SER A 77 -2.66 -2.31 -9.57
CA SER A 77 -2.39 -2.14 -8.13
C SER A 77 -2.99 -0.86 -7.53
N ARG A 78 -3.76 -0.08 -8.29
CA ARG A 78 -4.30 1.19 -7.80
C ARG A 78 -5.30 1.02 -6.65
N ALA A 79 -6.01 -0.09 -6.60
CA ALA A 79 -6.98 -0.39 -5.54
C ALA A 79 -6.31 -0.47 -4.15
N PHE A 80 -5.04 -0.89 -4.09
CA PHE A 80 -4.29 -1.05 -2.84
C PHE A 80 -3.51 0.20 -2.43
N ARG A 81 -3.55 1.28 -3.22
CA ARG A 81 -2.85 2.52 -2.90
C ARG A 81 -3.66 3.34 -1.91
N ILE A 82 -3.00 4.04 -1.00
CA ILE A 82 -3.66 5.07 -0.19
C ILE A 82 -3.73 6.36 -1.01
N ASP A 83 -4.84 7.08 -0.83
CA ASP A 83 -5.31 8.19 -1.66
C ASP A 83 -4.18 9.07 -2.26
N GLY A 84 -4.27 9.30 -3.57
CA GLY A 84 -3.08 9.61 -4.39
C GLY A 84 -3.32 10.27 -5.74
N PHE A 85 -4.49 10.85 -5.98
CA PHE A 85 -4.64 12.14 -6.68
C PHE A 85 -5.86 12.81 -6.03
N GLY A 86 -5.71 13.55 -4.93
CA GLY A 86 -6.87 14.20 -4.28
C GLY A 86 -7.74 14.98 -5.28
N GLU A 87 -9.06 14.94 -5.15
CA GLU A 87 -10.09 15.57 -6.03
C GLU A 87 -9.92 15.40 -7.57
N LEU A 88 -8.89 14.67 -8.02
CA LEU A 88 -8.47 14.51 -9.42
C LEU A 88 -8.13 13.05 -9.75
N ALA A 89 -8.29 12.13 -8.80
CA ALA A 89 -8.40 10.71 -9.09
C ALA A 89 -9.54 10.57 -10.09
N ALA A 90 -9.23 10.03 -11.27
CA ALA A 90 -10.13 10.01 -12.41
C ALA A 90 -11.51 9.50 -11.97
N ASP A 91 -12.47 10.41 -11.88
CA ASP A 91 -13.86 10.10 -11.68
C ASP A 91 -14.30 9.20 -12.85
N PRO A 92 -14.73 7.95 -12.59
CA PRO A 92 -15.15 7.05 -13.65
C PRO A 92 -16.36 7.57 -14.44
N ASP A 93 -17.08 8.58 -13.94
CA ASP A 93 -18.16 9.28 -14.66
C ASP A 93 -17.67 10.46 -15.52
N ILE A 94 -16.42 10.90 -15.38
CA ILE A 94 -15.80 11.89 -16.29
C ILE A 94 -15.23 11.16 -17.50
N GLY A 95 -16.14 10.65 -18.34
CA GLY A 95 -15.79 9.84 -19.51
C GLY A 95 -16.92 9.47 -20.46
N THR A 96 -18.08 10.15 -20.41
CA THR A 96 -19.18 10.00 -21.41
C THR A 96 -19.39 11.26 -22.23
#